data_AF-A0A0D1KBH6-F1
#
_entry.id   AF-A0A0D1KBH6-F1
#
_cell.length_a   1.000
_cell.length_b   1.000
_cell.length_c   1.000
_cell.angle_alpha   90.00
_cell.angle_beta   90.00
_cell.angle_gamma   90.00
#
_symmetry.space_group_name_H-M   'P 1'
#
loop_
_entity.id
_entity.type
_entity.pdbx_description
1 polymer ?
#
loop_
_entity_poly.entity_id
_entity_poly.type
_entity_poly.pdbx_seq_one_letter_code
_entity_poly.pdbx_strand_id
1 'polypeptide(L)'
;MGRGAVSGIEVELVKEIARQVSNYDKVLEIVNKKDNFLSIGEVPLIPWKPTALSHGIPGICMLYGELHAHFPEEGWDDLGHKYLSILVNEIKEKGLHTPSMFSGAAGIGLAAVCLSQHFTYYKGFISRINEYLAEVVPQLLTEFSQREVYMSDYDVIEGVSGIASYLLLFQEDKAMKDLLIDILRYLVRLTEDITMNGEKVPGWHIPSENQFTDIEKKAYPNGNFNMGLAHGIRSYLHSIFSTHAGN
;
A
#
# COMPACT_ATOMS: atom_id res chain seq x y z
N MET A 1 7.96 18.71 21.55
CA MET A 1 6.48 18.69 21.60
C MET A 1 6.07 17.34 22.16
N GLY A 2 5.42 17.32 23.32
CA GLY A 2 5.13 16.09 24.06
C GLY A 2 4.19 15.17 23.29
N ARG A 3 4.58 13.89 23.14
CA ARG A 3 3.66 12.83 22.73
C ARG A 3 2.58 12.76 23.81
N GLY A 4 1.32 12.99 23.44
CA GLY A 4 0.19 12.89 24.35
C GLY A 4 0.22 11.52 25.03
N ALA A 5 0.11 11.51 26.35
CA ALA A 5 -0.02 10.28 27.11
C ALA A 5 -1.33 9.61 26.72
N VAL A 6 -1.25 8.65 25.80
CA VAL A 6 -2.36 7.71 25.53
C VAL A 6 -2.74 7.09 26.87
N SER A 7 -4.01 7.17 27.23
CA SER A 7 -4.47 6.67 28.51
C SER A 7 -4.32 5.14 28.54
N GLY A 8 -4.01 4.56 29.71
CA GLY A 8 -3.87 3.10 29.83
C GLY A 8 -5.12 2.32 29.38
N ILE A 9 -6.29 2.94 29.40
CA ILE A 9 -7.56 2.36 28.95
C ILE A 9 -7.58 2.16 27.43
N GLU A 10 -7.07 3.12 26.66
CA GLU A 10 -7.04 3.03 25.19
C GLU A 10 -6.10 1.92 24.71
N VAL A 11 -4.96 1.75 25.40
CA VAL A 11 -4.00 0.68 25.11
C VAL A 11 -4.61 -0.70 25.36
N GLU A 12 -5.27 -0.89 26.51
CA GLU A 12 -5.87 -2.19 26.84
C GLU A 12 -7.02 -2.54 25.88
N LEU A 13 -7.80 -1.56 25.42
CA LEU A 13 -8.81 -1.80 24.38
C LEU A 13 -8.18 -2.28 23.06
N VAL A 14 -7.08 -1.67 22.62
CA VAL A 14 -6.36 -2.11 21.41
C VAL A 14 -5.85 -3.54 21.59
N LYS A 15 -5.27 -3.86 22.74
CA LYS A 15 -4.82 -5.23 23.06
C LYS A 15 -5.98 -6.22 23.05
N GLU A 16 -7.13 -5.85 23.61
CA GLU A 16 -8.32 -6.72 23.61
C GLU A 16 -8.77 -7.02 22.17
N ILE A 17 -8.90 -5.98 21.33
CA ILE A 17 -9.25 -6.14 19.91
C ILE A 17 -8.22 -7.03 19.21
N ALA A 18 -6.92 -6.79 19.43
CA ALA A 18 -5.83 -7.58 18.87
C ALA A 18 -5.94 -9.06 19.27
N ARG A 19 -6.29 -9.36 20.53
CA ARG A 19 -6.51 -10.75 20.98
C ARG A 19 -7.75 -11.38 20.35
N GLN A 20 -8.81 -10.62 20.10
CA GLN A 20 -10.01 -11.13 19.44
C GLN A 20 -9.71 -11.56 17.99
N VAL A 21 -8.80 -10.87 17.31
CA VAL A 21 -8.35 -11.19 15.94
C VAL A 21 -7.16 -12.15 15.91
N SER A 22 -6.88 -12.91 16.97
CA SER A 22 -5.79 -13.90 17.01
C SER A 22 -6.17 -15.26 16.41
N ASN A 23 -7.48 -15.54 16.30
CA ASN A 23 -8.02 -16.72 15.67
C ASN A 23 -8.41 -16.43 14.22
N TYR A 24 -7.59 -16.88 13.28
CA TYR A 24 -7.80 -16.67 11.85
C TYR A 24 -9.11 -17.28 11.33
N ASP A 25 -9.50 -18.47 11.79
CA ASP A 25 -10.75 -19.10 11.36
C ASP A 25 -11.97 -18.27 11.80
N LYS A 26 -11.92 -17.72 13.01
CA LYS A 26 -12.95 -16.80 13.51
C LYS A 26 -12.98 -15.48 12.72
N VAL A 27 -11.81 -14.96 12.34
CA VAL A 27 -11.73 -13.78 11.45
C VAL A 27 -12.41 -14.11 10.12
N LEU A 28 -12.07 -15.23 9.49
CA LEU A 28 -12.67 -15.68 8.24
C LEU A 28 -14.19 -15.87 8.35
N GLU A 29 -14.68 -16.44 9.46
CA GLU A 29 -16.11 -16.59 9.72
C GLU A 29 -16.83 -15.23 9.73
N ILE A 30 -16.25 -14.22 10.40
CA ILE A 30 -16.85 -12.90 10.53
C ILE A 30 -16.80 -12.12 9.22
N VAL A 31 -15.62 -12.07 8.58
CA VAL A 31 -15.43 -11.23 7.38
C VAL A 31 -16.17 -11.79 6.16
N ASN A 32 -16.48 -13.08 6.13
CA ASN A 32 -17.25 -13.72 5.06
C ASN A 32 -18.75 -13.88 5.38
N LYS A 33 -19.27 -13.22 6.42
CA LYS A 33 -20.72 -13.19 6.66
C LYS A 33 -21.46 -12.60 5.46
N LYS A 34 -22.63 -13.15 5.14
CA LYS A 34 -23.41 -12.79 3.94
C LYS A 34 -23.86 -11.33 3.90
N ASP A 35 -24.01 -10.71 5.05
CA ASP A 35 -24.37 -9.30 5.25
C ASP A 35 -23.15 -8.37 5.33
N ASN A 36 -21.93 -8.92 5.33
CA ASN A 36 -20.68 -8.16 5.32
C ASN A 36 -20.16 -7.99 3.89
N PHE A 37 -20.80 -7.12 3.11
CA PHE A 37 -20.37 -6.77 1.76
C PHE A 37 -20.33 -5.25 1.58
N LEU A 38 -19.48 -4.81 0.66
CA LEU A 38 -19.50 -3.44 0.16
C LEU A 38 -20.29 -3.40 -1.14
N SER A 39 -21.17 -2.42 -1.29
CA SER A 39 -21.85 -2.14 -2.56
C SER A 39 -21.09 -1.04 -3.30
N ILE A 40 -20.34 -1.43 -4.32
CA ILE A 40 -19.84 -0.51 -5.35
C ILE A 40 -20.68 -0.75 -6.61
N GLY A 41 -21.71 0.07 -6.81
CA GLY A 41 -22.72 -0.17 -7.84
C GLY A 41 -23.59 -1.40 -7.53
N GLU A 42 -23.82 -2.25 -8.54
CA GLU A 42 -24.69 -3.44 -8.42
C GLU A 42 -23.97 -4.73 -7.97
N VAL A 43 -22.64 -4.70 -7.82
CA VAL A 43 -21.86 -5.89 -7.49
C VAL A 43 -21.52 -5.92 -5.99
N PRO A 44 -21.96 -6.94 -5.23
CA PRO A 44 -21.51 -7.12 -3.85
C PRO A 44 -20.05 -7.57 -3.84
N LEU A 45 -19.19 -6.81 -3.17
CA LEU A 45 -17.78 -7.15 -2.98
C LEU A 45 -17.57 -7.72 -1.58
N ILE A 46 -17.01 -8.93 -1.52
CA ILE A 46 -16.51 -9.51 -0.26
C ILE A 46 -15.31 -8.65 0.16
N PRO A 47 -15.35 -7.99 1.32
CA PRO A 47 -14.37 -6.99 1.70
C PRO A 47 -13.08 -7.61 2.24
N TRP A 48 -12.90 -8.93 2.20
CA TRP A 48 -11.70 -9.60 2.70
C TRP A 48 -10.83 -10.10 1.56
N LYS A 49 -9.58 -9.65 1.55
CA LYS A 49 -8.54 -10.08 0.62
C LYS A 49 -7.31 -10.38 1.45
N PRO A 50 -6.95 -11.66 1.67
CA PRO A 50 -5.87 -12.04 2.58
C PRO A 50 -4.55 -11.32 2.31
N THR A 51 -4.24 -11.03 1.05
CA THR A 51 -2.99 -10.41 0.60
C THR A 51 -3.02 -8.88 0.53
N ALA A 52 -4.13 -8.22 0.88
CA ALA A 52 -4.24 -6.76 0.85
C ALA A 52 -3.92 -6.15 2.22
N LEU A 53 -3.12 -5.08 2.23
CA LEU A 53 -2.85 -4.33 3.46
C LEU A 53 -4.10 -3.62 4.00
N SER A 54 -4.95 -3.09 3.11
CA SER A 54 -6.15 -2.34 3.48
C SER A 54 -7.17 -3.14 4.29
N HIS A 55 -7.32 -4.44 4.00
CA HIS A 55 -8.41 -5.26 4.54
C HIS A 55 -8.06 -6.75 4.57
N GLY A 56 -6.81 -7.06 4.93
CA GLY A 56 -6.26 -8.41 4.91
C GLY A 56 -5.24 -8.68 6.01
N ILE A 57 -4.47 -9.76 5.83
CA ILE A 57 -3.46 -10.22 6.79
C ILE A 57 -2.35 -9.20 7.03
N PRO A 58 -1.78 -8.49 6.02
CA PRO A 58 -0.69 -7.55 6.26
C PRO A 58 -1.03 -6.46 7.30
N GLY A 59 -2.27 -5.96 7.34
CA GLY A 59 -2.70 -4.99 8.35
C GLY A 59 -2.68 -5.57 9.77
N ILE A 60 -3.10 -6.84 9.92
CA ILE A 60 -3.05 -7.56 11.21
C ILE A 60 -1.58 -7.80 11.63
N CYS A 61 -0.72 -8.17 10.69
CA CYS A 61 0.71 -8.31 10.95
C CYS A 61 1.34 -7.00 11.45
N MET A 62 1.00 -5.85 10.85
CA MET A 62 1.48 -4.55 11.30
C MET A 62 1.01 -4.22 12.72
N LEU A 63 -0.27 -4.51 13.05
CA LEU A 63 -0.79 -4.35 14.41
C LEU A 63 0.02 -5.15 15.43
N TYR A 64 0.32 -6.43 15.13
CA TYR A 64 1.12 -7.25 16.03
C TYR A 64 2.58 -6.81 16.13
N GLY A 65 3.17 -6.32 15.03
CA GLY A 65 4.51 -5.74 15.05
C GLY A 65 4.60 -4.53 15.97
N GLU A 66 3.62 -3.62 15.88
CA GLU A 66 3.55 -2.43 16.74
C GLU A 66 3.32 -2.79 18.21
N LEU A 67 2.39 -3.72 18.49
CA LEU A 67 2.15 -4.20 19.85
C LEU A 67 3.38 -4.89 20.45
N HIS A 68 4.11 -5.68 19.66
CA HIS A 68 5.35 -6.31 20.12
C HIS A 68 6.43 -5.28 20.43
N ALA A 69 6.58 -4.24 19.60
CA ALA A 69 7.56 -3.17 19.84
C ALA A 69 7.33 -2.43 21.17
N HIS A 70 6.07 -2.30 21.59
CA HIS A 70 5.70 -1.62 22.83
C HIS A 70 5.53 -2.55 24.04
N PHE A 71 5.16 -3.81 23.82
CA PHE A 71 4.85 -4.81 24.85
C PHE A 71 5.49 -6.17 24.52
N PRO A 72 6.82 -6.27 24.50
CA PRO A 72 7.53 -7.44 23.95
C PRO A 72 7.25 -8.74 24.71
N GLU A 73 6.99 -8.67 26.02
CA GLU A 73 6.76 -9.82 26.90
C GLU A 73 5.35 -10.44 26.76
N GLU A 74 4.48 -9.87 25.93
CA GLU A 74 3.08 -10.31 25.81
C GLU A 74 2.83 -11.32 24.66
N GLY A 75 3.86 -11.75 23.93
CA GLY A 75 3.75 -12.80 22.90
C GLY A 75 3.06 -12.35 21.60
N TRP A 76 3.12 -11.05 21.28
CA TRP A 76 2.57 -10.49 20.04
C TRP A 76 3.35 -10.93 18.79
N ASP A 77 4.65 -11.19 18.93
CA ASP A 77 5.52 -11.71 17.87
C ASP A 77 5.10 -13.10 17.39
N ASP A 78 4.73 -14.00 18.31
CA ASP A 78 4.21 -15.33 17.95
C ASP A 78 2.92 -15.23 17.11
N LEU A 79 2.01 -14.31 17.49
CA LEU A 79 0.78 -14.05 16.74
C LEU A 79 1.10 -13.46 15.36
N GLY A 80 2.01 -12.49 15.29
CA GLY A 80 2.50 -11.92 14.04
C GLY A 80 3.12 -12.98 13.12
N HIS A 81 3.96 -13.87 13.65
CA HIS A 81 4.59 -14.96 12.91
C HIS A 81 3.56 -15.95 12.35
N LYS A 82 2.53 -16.29 13.15
CA LYS A 82 1.43 -17.15 12.71
C LYS A 82 0.69 -16.54 11.53
N TYR A 83 0.32 -15.26 11.60
CA TYR A 83 -0.36 -14.57 10.49
C TYR A 83 0.53 -14.44 9.25
N LEU A 84 1.81 -14.09 9.42
CA LEU A 84 2.75 -14.03 8.31
C LEU A 84 2.90 -15.40 7.62
N SER A 85 2.90 -16.49 8.38
CA SER A 85 2.96 -17.85 7.83
C SER A 85 1.72 -18.20 7.00
N ILE A 86 0.53 -17.80 7.45
CA ILE A 86 -0.72 -17.95 6.69
C ILE A 86 -0.64 -17.14 5.39
N LEU A 87 -0.19 -15.88 5.46
CA LEU A 87 -0.03 -15.02 4.29
C LEU A 87 0.94 -15.62 3.27
N VAL A 88 2.07 -16.17 3.72
CA VAL A 88 3.04 -16.85 2.84
C VAL A 88 2.41 -18.04 2.12
N ASN A 89 1.57 -18.82 2.79
CA ASN A 89 0.86 -19.94 2.15
C ASN A 89 -0.17 -19.45 1.14
N GLU A 90 -0.93 -18.40 1.44
CA GLU A 90 -1.85 -17.78 0.49
C GLU A 90 -1.14 -17.26 -0.76
N ILE A 91 0.03 -16.63 -0.60
CA ILE A 91 0.86 -16.18 -1.73
C ILE A 91 1.36 -17.38 -2.56
N LYS A 92 1.76 -18.48 -1.91
CA LYS A 92 2.21 -19.70 -2.63
C LYS A 92 1.07 -20.33 -3.44
N GLU A 93 -0.15 -20.31 -2.93
CA GLU A 93 -1.30 -20.94 -3.58
C GLU A 93 -1.91 -20.07 -4.68
N LYS A 94 -2.05 -18.76 -4.44
CA LYS A 94 -2.80 -17.84 -5.32
C LYS A 94 -1.91 -16.87 -6.10
N GLY A 95 -0.66 -16.71 -5.69
CA GLY A 95 0.28 -15.75 -6.27
C GLY A 95 0.10 -14.31 -5.76
N LEU A 96 0.96 -13.43 -6.26
CA LEU A 96 0.83 -11.97 -6.11
C LEU A 96 0.23 -11.39 -7.38
N HIS A 97 -0.72 -10.46 -7.23
CA HIS A 97 -1.46 -9.89 -8.37
C HIS A 97 -1.10 -8.45 -8.69
N THR A 98 -0.54 -7.70 -7.73
CA THR A 98 -0.18 -6.29 -7.92
C THR A 98 1.03 -5.94 -7.04
N PRO A 99 1.93 -5.04 -7.48
CA PRO A 99 3.03 -4.56 -6.67
C PRO A 99 2.61 -3.50 -5.64
N SER A 100 1.35 -3.06 -5.65
CA SER A 100 0.89 -1.89 -4.89
C SER A 100 1.02 -1.99 -3.37
N MET A 101 0.92 -0.84 -2.71
CA MET A 101 0.99 -0.73 -1.25
C MET A 101 -0.25 -1.31 -0.57
N PHE A 102 -1.47 -0.95 -1.00
CA PHE A 102 -2.67 -1.31 -0.23
C PHE A 102 -3.30 -2.64 -0.62
N SER A 103 -2.93 -3.19 -1.77
CA SER A 103 -3.50 -4.42 -2.32
C SER A 103 -2.46 -5.49 -2.69
N GLY A 104 -1.17 -5.22 -2.50
CA GLY A 104 -0.10 -5.93 -3.18
C GLY A 104 1.22 -6.10 -2.41
N ALA A 105 2.26 -6.36 -3.19
CA ALA A 105 3.56 -6.78 -2.71
C ALA A 105 4.24 -5.76 -1.79
N ALA A 106 4.16 -4.46 -2.08
CA ALA A 106 4.76 -3.43 -1.22
C ALA A 106 4.14 -3.41 0.19
N GLY A 107 2.82 -3.58 0.32
CA GLY A 107 2.16 -3.68 1.63
C GLY A 107 2.52 -4.94 2.39
N ILE A 108 2.66 -6.07 1.69
CA ILE A 108 3.13 -7.33 2.26
C ILE A 108 4.58 -7.21 2.77
N GLY A 109 5.44 -6.57 1.98
CA GLY A 109 6.82 -6.26 2.37
C GLY A 109 6.86 -5.38 3.61
N LEU A 110 6.07 -4.30 3.65
CA LEU A 110 5.98 -3.40 4.80
C LEU A 110 5.55 -4.15 6.07
N ALA A 111 4.53 -5.00 5.98
CA ALA A 111 4.08 -5.80 7.11
C ALA A 111 5.17 -6.76 7.63
N ALA A 112 5.96 -7.37 6.73
CA ALA A 112 7.10 -8.18 7.13
C ALA A 112 8.21 -7.35 7.80
N VAL A 113 8.46 -6.12 7.32
CA VAL A 113 9.40 -5.19 7.97
C VAL A 113 8.95 -4.84 9.39
N CYS A 114 7.67 -4.52 9.59
CA CYS A 114 7.13 -4.24 10.92
C CYS A 114 7.31 -5.41 11.91
N LEU A 115 7.20 -6.65 11.43
CA LEU A 115 7.44 -7.85 12.23
C LEU A 115 8.94 -8.21 12.40
N SER A 116 9.83 -7.61 11.62
CA SER A 116 11.21 -8.06 11.48
C SER A 116 12.12 -7.75 12.66
N GLN A 117 11.68 -6.96 13.64
CA GLN A 117 12.49 -6.44 14.75
C GLN A 117 13.83 -5.84 14.24
N HIS A 118 13.74 -4.67 13.61
CA HIS A 118 14.91 -3.99 13.01
C HIS A 118 15.64 -4.85 11.96
N PHE A 119 14.89 -5.48 11.05
CA PHE A 119 15.42 -6.34 10.00
C PHE A 119 16.19 -7.57 10.52
N THR A 120 16.01 -7.99 11.77
CA THR A 120 16.65 -9.20 12.31
C THR A 120 16.04 -10.46 11.72
N TYR A 121 14.71 -10.49 11.58
CA TYR A 121 13.93 -11.60 11.05
C TYR A 121 13.45 -11.35 9.62
N TYR A 122 12.98 -12.41 8.97
CA TYR A 122 12.30 -12.38 7.67
C TYR A 122 13.10 -11.80 6.49
N LYS A 123 14.42 -11.56 6.63
CA LYS A 123 15.29 -11.02 5.58
C LYS A 123 15.09 -11.68 4.21
N GLY A 124 15.04 -13.02 4.18
CA GLY A 124 14.84 -13.76 2.93
C GLY A 124 13.46 -13.56 2.30
N PHE A 125 12.41 -13.37 3.10
CA PHE A 125 11.07 -13.06 2.57
C PHE A 125 11.02 -11.63 2.03
N ILE A 126 11.56 -10.66 2.78
CA ILE A 126 11.66 -9.26 2.37
C ILE A 126 12.47 -9.12 1.07
N SER A 127 13.61 -9.82 0.96
CA SER A 127 14.43 -9.84 -0.28
C SER A 127 13.63 -10.29 -1.49
N ARG A 128 12.81 -11.34 -1.35
CA ARG A 128 11.99 -11.86 -2.47
C ARG A 128 10.90 -10.89 -2.89
N ILE A 129 10.32 -10.15 -1.95
CA ILE A 129 9.38 -9.06 -2.28
C ILE A 129 10.12 -7.94 -3.03
N ASN A 130 11.30 -7.56 -2.58
CA ASN A 130 12.14 -6.54 -3.22
C ASN A 130 12.54 -6.95 -4.65
N GLU A 131 12.96 -8.20 -4.84
CA GLU A 131 13.29 -8.79 -6.14
C GLU A 131 12.08 -8.77 -7.08
N TYR A 132 10.90 -9.16 -6.60
CA TYR A 132 9.66 -9.08 -7.37
C TYR A 132 9.33 -7.64 -7.81
N LEU A 133 9.47 -6.66 -6.91
CA LEU A 133 9.25 -5.26 -7.25
C LEU A 133 10.26 -4.75 -8.29
N ALA A 134 11.53 -5.13 -8.16
CA ALA A 134 12.57 -4.79 -9.13
C ALA A 134 12.31 -5.37 -10.53
N GLU A 135 11.64 -6.51 -10.62
CA GLU A 135 11.28 -7.13 -11.88
C GLU A 135 10.06 -6.43 -12.54
N VAL A 136 9.00 -6.19 -11.76
CA VAL A 136 7.69 -5.77 -12.29
C VAL A 136 7.57 -4.27 -12.50
N VAL A 137 8.10 -3.46 -11.57
CA VAL A 137 7.89 -2.00 -11.59
C VAL A 137 8.48 -1.33 -12.84
N PRO A 138 9.68 -1.69 -13.34
CA PRO A 138 10.19 -1.09 -14.58
C PRO A 138 9.29 -1.31 -15.80
N GLN A 139 8.63 -2.47 -15.85
CA GLN A 139 7.69 -2.82 -16.92
C GLN A 139 6.44 -1.94 -16.83
N LEU A 140 5.90 -1.75 -15.62
CA LEU A 140 4.77 -0.84 -15.37
C LEU A 140 5.10 0.61 -15.73
N LEU A 141 6.27 1.12 -15.33
CA LEU A 141 6.69 2.48 -15.67
C LEU A 141 6.80 2.70 -17.19
N THR A 142 7.23 1.66 -17.92
CA THR A 142 7.27 1.67 -19.39
C THR A 142 5.87 1.73 -19.98
N GLU A 143 4.95 0.90 -19.48
CA GLU A 143 3.55 0.89 -19.93
C GLU A 143 2.87 2.24 -19.64
N PHE A 144 2.98 2.75 -18.42
CA PHE A 144 2.37 4.01 -17.98
C PHE A 144 2.86 5.19 -18.83
N SER A 145 4.12 5.13 -19.28
CA SER A 145 4.74 6.15 -20.13
C SER A 145 4.21 6.18 -21.57
N GLN A 146 3.44 5.17 -21.99
CA GLN A 146 2.93 5.00 -23.36
C GLN A 146 1.43 5.28 -23.50
N ARG A 147 0.73 5.59 -22.41
CA ARG A 147 -0.71 5.85 -22.39
C ARG A 147 -1.04 7.08 -21.56
N GLU A 148 -2.30 7.50 -21.65
CA GLU A 148 -2.84 8.50 -20.74
C GLU A 148 -2.87 7.96 -19.31
N VAL A 149 -2.72 8.89 -18.37
CA VAL A 149 -2.56 8.55 -16.96
C VAL A 149 -3.90 8.10 -16.35
N TYR A 150 -3.81 7.10 -15.48
CA TYR A 150 -4.87 6.69 -14.59
C TYR A 150 -4.45 7.09 -13.17
N MET A 151 -5.44 7.32 -12.31
CA MET A 151 -5.20 7.61 -10.89
C MET A 151 -4.32 6.55 -10.21
N SER A 152 -4.56 5.28 -10.53
CA SER A 152 -3.82 4.13 -10.03
C SER A 152 -2.39 4.03 -10.52
N ASP A 153 -1.95 4.87 -11.47
CA ASP A 153 -0.56 4.84 -11.93
C ASP A 153 0.37 5.49 -10.90
N TYR A 154 -0.12 6.53 -10.22
CA TYR A 154 0.71 7.40 -9.38
C TYR A 154 0.27 7.49 -7.93
N ASP A 155 -0.93 7.05 -7.54
CA ASP A 155 -1.40 7.24 -6.18
C ASP A 155 -0.65 6.42 -5.10
N VAL A 156 -1.01 6.61 -3.81
CA VAL A 156 -0.41 5.85 -2.69
C VAL A 156 -1.06 4.47 -2.51
N ILE A 157 -2.28 4.27 -3.01
CA ILE A 157 -3.06 3.06 -2.75
C ILE A 157 -2.62 1.95 -3.70
N GLU A 158 -2.76 2.19 -4.99
CA GLU A 158 -2.45 1.26 -6.08
C GLU A 158 -1.20 1.65 -6.88
N GLY A 159 -0.84 2.93 -6.88
CA GLY A 159 0.21 3.48 -7.73
C GLY A 159 1.61 3.44 -7.17
N VAL A 160 2.52 3.98 -7.98
CA VAL A 160 3.96 3.92 -7.70
C VAL A 160 4.40 4.80 -6.53
N SER A 161 3.61 5.78 -6.09
CA SER A 161 3.93 6.56 -4.88
C SER A 161 3.88 5.71 -3.61
N GLY A 162 2.93 4.76 -3.55
CA GLY A 162 2.86 3.78 -2.47
C GLY A 162 4.10 2.87 -2.48
N ILE A 163 4.48 2.38 -3.66
CA ILE A 163 5.68 1.55 -3.85
C ILE A 163 6.95 2.32 -3.44
N ALA A 164 7.11 3.56 -3.89
CA ALA A 164 8.22 4.42 -3.52
C ALA A 164 8.35 4.57 -2.00
N SER A 165 7.23 4.72 -1.29
CA SER A 165 7.22 4.83 0.17
C SER A 165 7.79 3.59 0.86
N TYR A 166 7.53 2.40 0.32
CA TYR A 166 8.14 1.16 0.80
C TYR A 166 9.64 1.09 0.48
N LEU A 167 10.05 1.48 -0.73
CA LEU A 167 11.46 1.44 -1.15
C LEU A 167 12.36 2.37 -0.34
N LEU A 168 11.82 3.42 0.29
CA LEU A 168 12.56 4.29 1.21
C LEU A 168 13.16 3.55 2.41
N LEU A 169 12.65 2.36 2.75
CA LEU A 169 13.19 1.54 3.83
C LEU A 169 14.51 0.84 3.45
N PHE A 170 14.91 0.89 2.17
CA PHE A 170 16.04 0.13 1.60
C PHE A 170 17.03 1.02 0.82
N GLN A 171 17.23 2.28 1.23
CA GLN A 171 18.10 3.22 0.50
C GLN A 171 19.57 2.79 0.37
N GLU A 172 20.03 1.92 1.28
CA GLU A 172 21.38 1.34 1.25
C GLU A 172 21.51 0.22 0.20
N ASP A 173 20.40 -0.36 -0.25
CA ASP A 173 20.38 -1.32 -1.35
C ASP A 173 20.38 -0.56 -2.69
N LYS A 174 21.44 -0.77 -3.48
CA LYS A 174 21.61 -0.10 -4.77
C LYS A 174 20.45 -0.37 -5.73
N ALA A 175 19.96 -1.60 -5.81
CA ALA A 175 18.88 -1.95 -6.75
C ALA A 175 17.57 -1.28 -6.34
N MET A 176 17.26 -1.25 -5.03
CA MET A 176 16.06 -0.57 -4.52
C MET A 176 16.16 0.95 -4.69
N LYS A 177 17.34 1.52 -4.48
CA LYS A 177 17.61 2.94 -4.70
C LYS A 177 17.47 3.33 -6.17
N ASP A 178 18.04 2.54 -7.08
CA ASP A 178 17.92 2.79 -8.52
C ASP A 178 16.44 2.72 -8.96
N LEU A 179 15.69 1.72 -8.47
CA LEU A 179 14.26 1.58 -8.74
C LEU A 179 13.45 2.77 -8.20
N LEU A 180 13.75 3.22 -6.98
CA LEU A 180 13.13 4.41 -6.39
C LEU A 180 13.39 5.66 -7.26
N ILE A 181 14.62 5.83 -7.76
CA ILE A 181 14.96 6.96 -8.66
C ILE A 181 14.12 6.91 -9.94
N ASP A 182 13.91 5.72 -10.52
CA ASP A 182 13.09 5.58 -11.73
C ASP A 182 11.62 5.91 -11.49
N ILE A 183 11.07 5.48 -10.35
CA ILE A 183 9.72 5.90 -9.92
C ILE A 183 9.67 7.42 -9.76
N LEU A 184 10.64 8.03 -9.07
CA LEU A 184 10.67 9.48 -8.85
C LEU A 184 10.79 10.25 -10.17
N ARG A 185 11.58 9.76 -11.14
CA ARG A 185 11.65 10.35 -12.49
C ARG A 185 10.32 10.31 -13.20
N TYR A 186 9.61 9.18 -13.15
CA TYR A 186 8.27 9.05 -13.72
C TYR A 186 7.29 10.04 -13.07
N LEU A 187 7.30 10.09 -11.73
CA LEU A 187 6.47 11.02 -10.97
C LEU A 187 6.77 12.48 -11.33
N VAL A 188 8.05 12.87 -11.46
CA VAL A 188 8.45 14.22 -11.90
C VAL A 188 7.97 14.50 -13.32
N ARG A 189 8.09 13.53 -14.24
CA ARG A 189 7.59 13.68 -15.61
C ARG A 189 6.09 13.95 -15.66
N LEU A 190 5.30 13.38 -14.75
CA LEU A 190 3.87 13.70 -14.67
C LEU A 190 3.59 15.16 -14.30
N THR A 191 4.56 15.90 -13.76
CA THR A 191 4.41 17.34 -13.49
C THR A 191 4.69 18.24 -14.69
N GLU A 192 5.27 17.69 -15.76
CA GLU A 192 5.53 18.41 -17.01
C GLU A 192 4.22 18.66 -17.78
N ASP A 193 4.17 19.74 -18.55
CA ASP A 193 2.99 20.07 -19.35
C ASP A 193 2.80 19.08 -20.50
N ILE A 194 1.59 18.53 -20.62
CA ILE A 194 1.09 17.81 -21.80
C ILE A 194 0.11 18.70 -22.56
N THR A 195 -0.09 18.41 -23.85
CA THR A 195 -1.13 19.06 -24.65
C THR A 195 -2.37 18.19 -24.69
N MET A 196 -3.49 18.69 -24.19
CA MET A 196 -4.77 18.00 -24.20
C MET A 196 -5.86 18.96 -24.68
N ASN A 197 -6.63 18.56 -25.70
CA ASN A 197 -7.64 19.40 -26.36
C ASN A 197 -7.13 20.78 -26.81
N GLY A 198 -5.84 20.88 -27.16
CA GLY A 198 -5.19 22.13 -27.60
C GLY A 198 -4.72 23.04 -26.46
N GLU A 199 -4.95 22.68 -25.20
CA GLU A 199 -4.47 23.40 -24.02
C GLU A 199 -3.27 22.68 -23.38
N LYS A 200 -2.40 23.47 -22.74
CA LYS A 200 -1.31 22.92 -21.91
C LYS A 200 -1.84 22.68 -20.51
N VAL A 201 -1.75 21.43 -20.06
CA VAL A 201 -2.15 20.99 -18.73
C VAL A 201 -1.04 20.14 -18.12
N PRO A 202 -0.88 20.09 -16.79
CA PRO A 202 0.05 19.17 -16.16
C PRO A 202 -0.23 17.71 -16.55
N GLY A 203 0.83 16.91 -16.75
CA GLY A 203 0.77 15.51 -17.20
C GLY A 203 0.05 14.53 -16.29
N TRP A 204 -0.27 14.94 -15.06
CA TRP A 204 -1.07 14.18 -14.10
C TRP A 204 -2.58 14.46 -14.20
N HIS A 205 -3.01 15.23 -15.20
CA HIS A 205 -4.42 15.34 -15.57
C HIS A 205 -4.98 13.96 -15.93
N ILE A 206 -6.07 13.54 -15.28
CA ILE A 206 -6.75 12.28 -15.58
C ILE A 206 -7.92 12.57 -16.53
N PRO A 207 -7.90 12.02 -17.77
CA PRO A 207 -9.02 12.15 -18.70
C PRO A 207 -10.35 11.62 -18.15
N SER A 208 -11.47 12.07 -18.72
CA SER A 208 -12.79 11.67 -18.23
C SER A 208 -13.00 10.16 -18.35
N GLU A 209 -12.59 9.58 -19.47
CA GLU A 209 -12.62 8.15 -19.77
C GLU A 209 -11.88 7.28 -18.75
N ASN A 210 -10.83 7.84 -18.12
CA ASN A 210 -9.97 7.17 -17.15
C ASN A 210 -10.41 7.43 -15.70
N GLN A 211 -11.53 8.10 -15.45
CA GLN A 211 -12.10 8.23 -14.10
C GLN A 211 -12.62 6.89 -13.60
N PHE A 212 -12.52 6.68 -12.28
CA PHE A 212 -12.75 5.39 -11.64
C PHE A 212 -14.22 4.95 -11.70
N THR A 213 -15.17 5.86 -11.52
CA THR A 213 -16.61 5.57 -11.56
C THR A 213 -17.36 6.33 -12.64
N ASP A 214 -18.47 5.79 -13.15
CA ASP A 214 -19.34 6.49 -14.12
C ASP A 214 -19.90 7.81 -13.58
N ILE A 215 -20.05 7.92 -12.26
CA ILE A 215 -20.46 9.15 -11.58
C ILE A 215 -19.36 10.20 -11.75
N GLU A 216 -18.09 9.83 -11.53
CA GLU A 216 -16.95 10.73 -11.73
C GLU A 216 -16.74 11.07 -13.20
N LYS A 217 -16.95 10.13 -14.14
CA LYS A 217 -16.93 10.42 -15.58
C LYS A 217 -17.91 11.53 -15.94
N LYS A 218 -19.14 11.46 -15.40
CA LYS A 218 -20.17 12.49 -15.61
C LYS A 218 -19.86 13.80 -14.88
N ALA A 219 -19.28 13.74 -13.69
CA ALA A 219 -18.92 14.93 -12.90
C ALA A 219 -17.71 15.68 -13.48
N TYR A 220 -16.79 14.95 -14.12
CA TYR A 220 -15.54 15.46 -14.69
C TYR A 220 -15.50 15.20 -16.21
N PRO A 221 -16.35 15.85 -17.02
CA PRO A 221 -16.42 15.62 -18.47
C PRO A 221 -15.13 16.03 -19.22
N ASN A 222 -14.35 16.94 -18.64
CA ASN A 222 -13.03 17.34 -19.15
C ASN A 222 -11.88 16.69 -18.36
N GLY A 223 -12.17 15.64 -17.58
CA GLY A 223 -11.23 15.04 -16.64
C GLY A 223 -10.99 15.90 -15.39
N ASN A 224 -10.04 15.49 -14.56
CA ASN A 224 -9.72 16.19 -13.31
C ASN A 224 -8.23 16.13 -12.93
N PHE A 225 -7.93 16.94 -11.92
CA PHE A 225 -6.68 16.92 -11.18
C PHE A 225 -6.98 16.41 -9.78
N ASN A 226 -6.66 15.16 -9.46
CA ASN A 226 -6.92 14.63 -8.13
C ASN A 226 -5.98 15.29 -7.09
N MET A 227 -6.54 16.04 -6.14
CA MET A 227 -5.78 16.75 -5.11
C MET A 227 -5.79 16.04 -3.73
N GLY A 228 -6.37 14.84 -3.66
CA GLY A 228 -6.45 14.04 -2.43
C GLY A 228 -5.08 13.55 -1.94
N LEU A 229 -4.99 13.20 -0.66
CA LEU A 229 -3.78 12.60 -0.09
C LEU A 229 -3.64 11.12 -0.45
N ALA A 230 -4.73 10.36 -0.47
CA ALA A 230 -4.71 8.96 -0.87
C ALA A 230 -4.50 8.78 -2.38
N HIS A 231 -5.11 9.67 -3.17
CA HIS A 231 -5.32 9.49 -4.61
C HIS A 231 -4.79 10.61 -5.51
N GLY A 232 -4.11 11.61 -4.94
CA GLY A 232 -3.80 12.85 -5.63
C GLY A 232 -2.41 13.41 -5.35
N ILE A 233 -2.13 14.63 -5.85
CA ILE A 233 -0.78 15.25 -5.84
C ILE A 233 -0.11 15.34 -4.46
N ARG A 234 -0.87 15.31 -3.37
CA ARG A 234 -0.29 15.32 -2.01
C ARG A 234 0.43 14.01 -1.68
N SER A 235 0.00 12.90 -2.26
CA SER A 235 0.71 11.61 -2.22
C SER A 235 2.10 11.73 -2.85
N TYR A 236 2.15 12.28 -4.06
CA TYR A 236 3.37 12.59 -4.81
C TYR A 236 4.35 13.46 -4.00
N LEU A 237 3.86 14.57 -3.44
CA LEU A 237 4.68 15.48 -2.64
C LEU A 237 5.23 14.80 -1.38
N HIS A 238 4.43 13.98 -0.69
CA HIS A 238 4.91 13.26 0.48
C HIS A 238 6.07 12.32 0.13
N SER A 239 5.96 11.55 -0.96
CA SER A 239 7.03 10.66 -1.40
C SER A 239 8.32 11.43 -1.70
N ILE A 240 8.23 12.52 -2.47
CA ILE A 240 9.40 13.35 -2.82
C ILE A 240 10.02 14.02 -1.60
N PHE A 241 9.23 14.67 -0.73
CA PHE A 241 9.78 15.36 0.43
C PHE A 241 10.39 14.39 1.45
N SER A 242 9.83 13.19 1.59
CA SER A 242 10.39 12.16 2.48
C SER A 242 11.74 11.63 1.98
N THR A 243 11.97 11.63 0.66
CA THR A 243 13.30 11.31 0.07
C THR A 243 14.33 12.42 0.33
N HIS A 244 13.91 13.69 0.39
CA HIS A 244 14.81 14.83 0.53
C HIS A 244 15.18 15.11 2.00
N ALA A 245 14.30 14.76 2.93
CA ALA A 245 14.54 14.89 4.38
C ALA A 245 15.43 13.78 4.97
N GLY A 246 15.75 12.75 4.18
CA GLY A 246 16.62 11.62 4.58
C GLY A 246 18.09 11.79 4.18
N ASN A 247 18.50 12.92 3.60
CA ASN A 247 19.89 13.27 3.30
C ASN A 247 20.47 14.25 4.33
#